data_AF-A0A3D9S4Y8-F1
#
_entry.id   AF-A0A3D9S4Y8-F1
#
_cell.length_a   1.000
_cell.length_b   1.000
_cell.length_c   1.000
_cell.angle_alpha   90.00
_cell.angle_beta   90.00
_cell.angle_gamma   90.00
#
_symmetry.space_group_name_H-M   'P 1'
#
loop_
_entity.id
_entity.type
_entity.pdbx_description
1 polymer ?
#
loop_
_entity_poly.entity_id
_entity_poly.type
_entity_poly.pdbx_seq_one_letter_code
_entity_poly.pdbx_strand_id
1 'polypeptide(L)'
;MGLKLPNGLITPEEAKKLNQEFIKTRSKDLNKIVKEESGNPKKKDALSSWFSLEEIKNYLAYLESKAPDANGIRVYFGAYGKKPVETEKSNTSTVFFVPTRLVPGSYQNDDVAVGVNTDISDVDGLNFGQQSDPPSSEYPQEI
;
A
#
# COMPACT_ATOMS: atom_id res chain seq x y z
N MET A 1 18.70 -21.95 14.62
CA MET A 1 18.85 -21.29 13.31
C MET A 1 18.78 -19.79 13.53
N GLY A 2 19.68 -19.02 12.92
CA GLY A 2 19.65 -17.55 13.00
C GLY A 2 18.50 -16.97 12.17
N LEU A 3 17.96 -15.84 12.62
CA LEU A 3 16.93 -15.10 11.89
C LEU A 3 17.48 -14.67 10.52
N LYS A 4 16.79 -15.05 9.43
CA LYS A 4 17.11 -14.55 8.09
C LYS A 4 16.53 -13.16 7.94
N LEU A 5 17.38 -12.16 7.74
CA LEU A 5 16.93 -10.79 7.49
C LEU A 5 16.30 -10.67 6.10
N PRO A 6 15.25 -9.85 5.94
CA PRO A 6 14.75 -9.47 4.62
C PRO A 6 15.81 -8.74 3.81
N ASN A 7 15.77 -8.92 2.49
CA ASN A 7 16.52 -8.08 1.58
C ASN A 7 15.80 -6.73 1.43
N GLY A 8 16.55 -5.63 1.37
CA GLY A 8 15.98 -4.29 1.14
C GLY A 8 15.49 -3.56 2.40
N LEU A 9 15.91 -3.99 3.60
CA LEU A 9 15.76 -3.15 4.80
C LEU A 9 16.48 -1.81 4.58
N ILE A 10 15.79 -0.72 4.87
CA ILE A 10 16.36 0.63 4.86
C ILE A 10 16.55 1.12 6.30
N THR A 11 17.53 1.98 6.49
CA THR A 11 17.75 2.65 7.78
C THR A 11 16.64 3.67 8.06
N PRO A 12 16.39 4.03 9.34
CA PRO A 12 15.45 5.11 9.68
C PRO A 12 15.79 6.45 9.01
N GLU A 13 17.07 6.74 8.79
CA GLU A 13 17.50 7.97 8.11
C GLU A 13 17.14 7.95 6.63
N GLU A 14 17.33 6.82 5.94
CA GLU A 14 16.90 6.65 4.55
C GLU A 14 15.38 6.74 4.43
N ALA A 15 14.63 6.11 5.34
CA ALA A 15 13.18 6.21 5.39
C ALA A 15 12.71 7.68 5.53
N LYS A 16 13.36 8.44 6.42
CA LYS A 16 13.10 9.87 6.59
C LYS A 16 13.38 10.66 5.31
N LYS A 17 14.52 10.43 4.65
CA LYS A 17 14.87 11.11 3.38
C LYS A 17 13.84 10.84 2.29
N LEU A 18 13.40 9.58 2.14
CA LEU A 18 12.38 9.20 1.16
C LEU A 18 11.04 9.88 1.43
N ASN A 19 10.58 9.91 2.69
CA ASN A 19 9.32 10.55 3.04
C ASN A 19 9.36 12.07 2.84
N GLN A 20 10.47 12.72 3.20
CA GLN A 20 10.65 14.16 2.99
C GLN A 20 10.66 14.53 1.50
N GLU A 21 11.30 13.72 0.66
CA GLU A 21 11.24 13.94 -0.79
C GLU A 21 9.81 13.75 -1.32
N PHE A 22 9.07 12.75 -0.84
CA PHE A 22 7.66 12.56 -1.18
C PHE A 22 6.80 13.78 -0.79
N ILE A 23 6.99 14.32 0.42
CA ILE A 23 6.27 15.51 0.89
C ILE A 23 6.54 16.71 -0.02
N LYS A 24 7.81 16.93 -0.34
CA LYS A 24 8.26 18.05 -1.17
C LYS A 24 7.71 17.98 -2.60
N THR A 25 7.59 16.78 -3.16
CA THR A 25 7.36 16.60 -4.60
C THR A 25 5.99 16.07 -4.98
N ARG A 26 5.34 15.25 -4.12
CA ARG A 26 4.02 14.64 -4.40
C ARG A 26 2.94 15.22 -3.49
N SER A 27 3.20 15.32 -2.18
CA SER A 27 2.16 15.71 -1.22
C SER A 27 1.55 17.08 -1.51
N LYS A 28 2.34 18.04 -2.03
CA LYS A 28 1.82 19.36 -2.39
C LYS A 28 0.68 19.29 -3.41
N ASP A 29 0.84 18.50 -4.47
CA ASP A 29 -0.16 18.37 -5.54
C ASP A 29 -1.33 17.51 -5.09
N LEU A 30 -1.06 16.44 -4.33
CA LEU A 30 -2.10 15.63 -3.70
C LEU A 30 -2.99 16.46 -2.76
N ASN A 31 -2.38 17.28 -1.91
CA ASN A 31 -3.13 18.20 -1.04
C ASN A 31 -3.99 19.19 -1.83
N LYS A 32 -3.55 19.61 -3.02
CA LYS A 32 -4.35 20.49 -3.88
C LYS A 32 -5.59 19.76 -4.39
N ILE A 33 -5.42 18.53 -4.90
CA ILE A 33 -6.52 17.67 -5.37
C ILE A 33 -7.55 17.46 -4.24
N VAL A 34 -7.10 17.04 -3.05
CA VAL A 34 -7.98 16.78 -1.90
C VAL A 34 -8.80 18.02 -1.54
N LYS A 35 -8.19 19.21 -1.54
CA LYS A 35 -8.88 20.47 -1.22
C LYS A 35 -9.93 20.83 -2.26
N GLU A 36 -9.62 20.63 -3.54
CA GLU A 36 -10.54 20.86 -4.65
C GLU A 36 -11.73 19.89 -4.61
N GLU A 37 -11.48 18.60 -4.41
CA GLU A 37 -12.52 17.57 -4.39
C GLU A 37 -13.41 17.63 -3.14
N SER A 38 -12.81 17.89 -1.98
CA SER A 38 -13.53 17.97 -0.70
C SER A 38 -14.22 19.32 -0.46
N GLY A 39 -13.77 20.39 -1.14
CA GLY A 39 -14.18 21.76 -0.83
C GLY A 39 -13.67 22.29 0.53
N ASN A 40 -12.76 21.56 1.20
CA ASN A 40 -12.19 21.94 2.48
C ASN A 40 -10.71 22.35 2.31
N PRO A 41 -10.37 23.65 2.41
CA PRO A 41 -8.99 24.13 2.20
C PRO A 41 -7.98 23.66 3.27
N LYS A 42 -8.47 23.15 4.40
CA LYS A 42 -7.65 22.61 5.49
C LYS A 42 -7.38 21.11 5.34
N LYS A 43 -8.11 20.41 4.47
CA LYS A 43 -7.93 18.99 4.27
C LYS A 43 -6.60 18.72 3.55
N LYS A 44 -5.91 17.66 3.98
CA LYS A 44 -4.66 17.19 3.41
C LYS A 44 -4.82 15.73 3.01
N ASP A 45 -3.97 15.28 2.11
CA ASP A 45 -3.90 13.89 1.73
C ASP A 45 -3.15 13.05 2.78
N ALA A 46 -3.35 11.73 2.69
CA ALA A 46 -2.59 10.73 3.41
C ALA A 46 -1.09 10.79 3.06
N LEU A 47 -0.23 10.72 4.09
CA LEU A 47 1.21 10.54 3.90
C LEU A 47 1.67 9.11 4.17
N SER A 48 0.85 8.31 4.84
CA SER A 48 1.10 6.90 5.09
C SER A 48 -0.21 6.15 5.31
N SER A 49 -0.13 4.82 5.28
CA SER A 49 -1.23 3.93 5.68
C SER A 49 -0.69 2.97 6.73
N TRP A 50 -1.46 2.80 7.80
CA TRP A 50 -1.09 1.95 8.92
C TRP A 50 -1.87 0.64 8.88
N PHE A 51 -1.15 -0.45 9.14
CA PHE A 51 -1.70 -1.79 9.27
C PHE A 51 -1.15 -2.38 10.57
N SER A 52 -2.04 -2.97 11.38
CA SER A 52 -1.59 -3.65 12.59
C SER A 52 -0.82 -4.92 12.19
N LEU A 53 0.19 -5.30 12.99
CA LEU A 53 0.91 -6.54 12.75
C LEU A 53 0.00 -7.77 12.84
N GLU A 54 -1.04 -7.69 13.68
CA GLU A 54 -2.08 -8.72 13.78
C GLU A 54 -2.83 -8.86 12.46
N GLU A 55 -3.26 -7.76 11.85
CA GLU A 55 -4.06 -7.82 10.64
C GLU A 55 -3.25 -8.19 9.40
N ILE A 56 -1.97 -7.83 9.36
CA ILE A 56 -1.04 -8.40 8.36
C ILE A 56 -0.96 -9.92 8.51
N LYS A 57 -0.81 -10.44 9.74
CA LYS A 57 -0.71 -11.90 9.97
C LYS A 57 -2.01 -12.62 9.61
N ASN A 58 -3.16 -12.06 10.00
CA ASN A 58 -4.47 -12.62 9.66
C ASN A 58 -4.68 -12.62 8.15
N TYR A 59 -4.27 -11.56 7.45
CA TYR A 59 -4.35 -11.53 6.00
C TYR A 59 -3.42 -12.55 5.33
N LEU A 60 -2.20 -12.74 5.83
CA LEU A 60 -1.32 -13.81 5.32
C LEU A 60 -1.94 -15.20 5.51
N ALA A 61 -2.52 -15.48 6.68
CA ALA A 61 -3.24 -16.74 6.93
C ALA A 61 -4.48 -16.90 6.02
N TYR A 62 -5.20 -15.82 5.75
CA TYR A 62 -6.29 -15.78 4.77
C TYR A 62 -5.82 -16.16 3.37
N LEU A 63 -4.70 -15.58 2.92
CA LEU A 63 -4.09 -15.88 1.62
C LEU A 63 -3.63 -17.34 1.53
N GLU A 64 -2.97 -17.87 2.56
CA GLU A 64 -2.58 -19.28 2.61
C GLU A 64 -3.78 -20.24 2.46
N SER A 65 -4.95 -19.85 2.98
CA SER A 65 -6.18 -20.63 2.83
C SER A 65 -6.90 -20.45 1.49
N LYS A 66 -6.84 -19.27 0.87
CA LYS A 66 -7.65 -18.92 -0.32
C LYS A 66 -6.87 -18.95 -1.62
N ALA A 67 -5.58 -18.70 -1.58
CA ALA A 67 -4.64 -18.72 -2.69
C ALA A 67 -3.33 -19.40 -2.25
N PRO A 68 -3.31 -20.73 -2.12
CA PRO A 68 -2.11 -21.48 -1.71
C PRO A 68 -0.95 -21.35 -2.71
N ASP A 69 -1.21 -20.89 -3.94
CA ASP A 69 -0.23 -20.57 -4.98
C ASP A 69 0.25 -19.11 -4.95
N ALA A 70 -0.22 -18.30 -3.97
CA ALA A 70 0.24 -16.94 -3.81
C ALA A 70 1.74 -16.91 -3.48
N ASN A 71 2.47 -16.03 -4.17
CA ASN A 71 3.92 -15.93 -4.08
C ASN A 71 4.42 -14.55 -3.65
N GLY A 72 3.51 -13.60 -3.44
CA GLY A 72 3.85 -12.23 -3.11
C GLY A 72 2.61 -11.38 -2.84
N ILE A 73 2.88 -10.14 -2.45
CA ILE A 73 1.88 -9.09 -2.26
C ILE A 73 2.31 -7.89 -3.09
N ARG A 74 1.40 -7.40 -3.93
CA ARG A 74 1.54 -6.11 -4.61
C ARG A 74 0.80 -5.04 -3.82
N VAL A 75 1.41 -3.86 -3.73
CA VAL A 75 0.82 -2.69 -3.10
C VAL A 75 0.33 -1.73 -4.18
N TYR A 76 -0.96 -1.42 -4.18
CA TYR A 76 -1.56 -0.45 -5.10
C TYR A 76 -1.87 0.85 -4.39
N PHE A 77 -1.71 1.97 -5.10
CA PHE A 77 -2.27 3.26 -4.68
C PHE A 77 -3.74 3.32 -5.08
N GLY A 78 -4.60 3.71 -4.14
CA GLY A 78 -6.02 3.96 -4.36
C GLY A 78 -6.41 5.33 -3.82
N ALA A 79 -7.65 5.73 -4.08
CA ALA A 79 -8.23 6.94 -3.49
C ALA A 79 -9.71 6.70 -3.17
N TYR A 80 -10.15 7.25 -2.05
CA TYR A 80 -11.55 7.24 -1.66
C TYR A 80 -12.29 8.37 -2.35
N GLY A 81 -13.45 8.08 -2.94
CA GLY A 81 -14.27 9.10 -3.59
C GLY A 81 -14.94 10.08 -2.61
N LYS A 82 -15.81 10.93 -3.16
CA LYS A 82 -16.53 12.00 -2.44
C LYS A 82 -17.55 11.52 -1.40
N LYS A 83 -17.91 10.23 -1.41
CA LYS A 83 -18.89 9.64 -0.48
C LYS A 83 -18.43 8.27 0.07
N PRO A 84 -17.28 8.17 0.73
CA PRO A 84 -16.98 6.97 1.49
C PRO A 84 -17.95 6.90 2.66
N VAL A 85 -18.19 5.69 3.14
CA VAL A 85 -19.01 5.44 4.34
C VAL A 85 -18.44 6.20 5.56
N GLU A 86 -17.15 6.52 5.52
CA GLU A 86 -16.44 7.34 6.49
C GLU A 86 -16.11 8.72 5.90
N THR A 87 -16.73 9.78 6.42
CA THR A 87 -16.56 11.16 5.93
C THR A 87 -15.11 11.64 5.99
N GLU A 88 -14.35 11.17 6.97
CA GLU A 88 -12.96 11.56 7.20
C GLU A 88 -12.03 11.04 6.10
N LYS A 89 -12.25 9.80 5.61
CA LYS A 89 -11.47 9.21 4.49
C LYS A 89 -11.83 9.81 3.13
N SER A 90 -12.81 10.70 3.04
CA SER A 90 -13.31 11.16 1.74
C SER A 90 -12.31 12.00 0.97
N ASN A 91 -12.09 11.66 -0.30
CA ASN A 91 -11.17 12.36 -1.19
C ASN A 91 -9.70 12.25 -0.76
N THR A 92 -9.32 11.22 0.03
CA THR A 92 -7.92 10.96 0.38
C THR A 92 -7.41 9.69 -0.30
N SER A 93 -6.12 9.65 -0.57
CA SER A 93 -5.36 8.51 -1.04
C SER A 93 -5.29 7.41 0.03
N THR A 94 -5.03 6.20 -0.43
CA THR A 94 -4.78 5.01 0.37
C THR A 94 -3.86 4.06 -0.38
N VAL A 95 -3.39 3.00 0.29
CA VAL A 95 -2.81 1.84 -0.36
C VAL A 95 -3.52 0.56 0.09
N PHE A 96 -3.57 -0.43 -0.79
CA PHE A 96 -4.11 -1.75 -0.47
C PHE A 96 -3.23 -2.86 -1.02
N PHE A 97 -3.32 -4.02 -0.37
CA PHE A 97 -2.55 -5.22 -0.69
C PHE A 97 -3.34 -6.15 -1.58
N VAL A 98 -2.71 -6.67 -2.63
CA VAL A 98 -3.28 -7.66 -3.54
C VAL A 98 -2.32 -8.84 -3.65
N PRO A 99 -2.78 -10.08 -3.48
CA PRO A 99 -1.92 -11.25 -3.62
C PRO A 99 -1.51 -11.45 -5.09
N THR A 100 -0.29 -11.92 -5.30
CA THR A 100 0.22 -12.29 -6.62
C THR A 100 0.52 -13.77 -6.70
N ARG A 101 0.51 -14.33 -7.92
CA ARG A 101 1.03 -15.67 -8.22
C ARG A 101 1.99 -15.63 -9.40
N LEU A 102 2.85 -16.62 -9.51
CA LEU A 102 3.70 -16.80 -10.68
C LEU A 102 2.89 -17.50 -11.78
N VAL A 103 2.71 -16.82 -12.91
CA VAL A 103 2.17 -17.46 -14.11
C VAL A 103 3.34 -17.78 -15.05
N PRO A 104 3.47 -19.02 -15.53
CA PRO A 104 4.47 -19.36 -16.55
C PRO A 104 4.33 -18.42 -17.75
N GLY A 105 5.43 -17.78 -18.15
CA GLY A 105 5.45 -16.94 -19.35
C GLY A 105 5.19 -17.77 -20.60
N SER A 106 4.66 -17.15 -21.66
CA SER A 106 4.65 -17.76 -22.99
C SER A 106 6.04 -17.69 -23.60
N TYR A 107 6.52 -18.77 -24.20
CA TYR A 107 7.73 -18.75 -25.03
C TYR A 107 7.57 -17.72 -26.15
N GLN A 108 8.50 -16.77 -26.23
CA GLN A 108 8.74 -16.03 -27.47
C GLN A 108 10.19 -16.30 -27.85
N ASN A 109 10.37 -17.03 -28.96
CA ASN A 109 11.62 -17.21 -29.70
C ASN A 109 12.88 -17.49 -28.86
N ASP A 110 13.19 -18.77 -28.61
CA ASP A 110 14.47 -19.29 -28.06
C ASP A 110 14.99 -18.69 -26.73
N ASP A 111 14.26 -17.79 -26.07
CA ASP A 111 14.59 -17.30 -24.73
C ASP A 111 13.81 -18.03 -23.62
N VAL A 112 14.49 -18.22 -22.48
CA VAL A 112 13.96 -18.88 -21.29
C VAL A 112 12.65 -18.22 -20.85
N ALA A 113 11.60 -19.02 -20.66
CA ALA A 113 10.34 -18.54 -20.11
C ALA A 113 10.53 -17.97 -18.70
N VAL A 114 10.62 -16.65 -18.58
CA VAL A 114 10.62 -15.96 -17.28
C VAL A 114 9.16 -15.86 -16.84
N GLY A 115 8.81 -16.54 -15.75
CA GLY A 115 7.48 -16.42 -15.15
C GLY A 115 7.21 -14.98 -14.72
N VAL A 116 5.96 -14.53 -14.84
CA VAL A 116 5.54 -13.18 -14.47
C VAL A 116 4.66 -13.26 -13.22
N ASN A 117 4.88 -12.36 -12.26
CA ASN A 117 4.01 -12.22 -11.10
C ASN A 117 2.74 -11.46 -11.52
N THR A 118 1.59 -12.14 -11.50
CA THR A 118 0.28 -11.57 -11.82
C THR A 118 -0.59 -11.50 -10.57
N ASP A 119 -1.48 -10.52 -10.50
CA ASP A 119 -2.43 -10.43 -9.41
C ASP A 119 -3.42 -11.60 -9.44
N ILE A 120 -3.87 -12.02 -8.26
CA ILE A 120 -4.94 -13.00 -8.10
C ILE A 120 -6.23 -12.20 -7.88
N SER A 121 -7.04 -12.05 -8.94
CA SER A 121 -8.19 -11.14 -8.95
C SER A 121 -9.47 -11.71 -8.31
N ASP A 122 -9.46 -12.99 -7.93
CA ASP A 122 -10.55 -13.70 -7.27
C ASP A 122 -10.34 -13.87 -5.75
N VAL A 123 -9.34 -13.18 -5.18
CA VAL A 123 -9.10 -13.11 -3.73
C VAL A 123 -9.14 -11.65 -3.27
N ASP A 124 -9.77 -11.43 -2.12
CA ASP A 124 -9.93 -10.09 -1.56
C ASP A 124 -8.58 -9.45 -1.21
N GLY A 125 -8.49 -8.14 -1.46
CA GLY A 125 -7.37 -7.32 -1.03
C GLY A 125 -7.53 -6.79 0.40
N LEU A 126 -6.43 -6.43 1.06
CA LEU A 126 -6.45 -5.77 2.37
C LEU A 126 -6.25 -4.26 2.21
N ASN A 127 -7.25 -3.49 2.63
CA ASN A 127 -7.22 -2.04 2.67
C ASN A 127 -7.55 -1.59 4.11
N PHE A 128 -6.56 -1.06 4.84
CA PHE A 128 -6.58 -0.64 6.26
C PHE A 128 -6.39 -1.70 7.36
N GLY A 129 -5.73 -1.28 8.45
CA GLY A 129 -5.71 -1.98 9.73
C GLY A 129 -6.68 -1.46 10.80
N GLN A 130 -7.24 -0.23 10.70
CA GLN A 130 -8.26 0.34 11.60
C GLN A 130 -9.05 1.54 10.98
N GLN A 131 -10.08 2.01 11.70
CA GLN A 131 -11.17 2.93 11.29
C GLN A 131 -10.83 4.45 11.27
N SER A 132 -9.62 4.87 11.67
CA SER A 132 -9.27 6.31 11.75
C SER A 132 -8.57 6.87 10.51
N ASP A 133 -8.55 8.20 10.41
CA ASP A 133 -7.95 9.03 9.36
C ASP A 133 -6.58 8.51 8.91
N PRO A 134 -6.32 8.30 7.61
CA PRO A 134 -4.96 8.05 7.16
C PRO A 134 -4.07 9.24 7.55
N PRO A 135 -3.01 9.02 8.34
CA PRO A 135 -2.31 10.12 8.98
C PRO A 135 -1.66 11.04 7.94
N SER A 136 -1.93 12.34 8.05
CA SER A 136 -1.22 13.39 7.30
C SER A 136 0.11 13.80 7.95
N SER A 137 0.56 13.05 8.96
CA SER A 137 1.79 13.30 9.71
C SER A 137 3.00 12.75 8.96
N GLU A 138 4.10 13.50 9.01
CA GLU A 138 5.38 13.13 8.40
C GLU A 138 6.05 11.99 9.18
N TYR A 139 6.99 11.29 8.55
CA TYR A 139 7.82 10.29 9.25
C TYR A 139 9.00 10.95 9.99
N PRO A 140 9.35 10.50 11.22
CA PRO A 140 8.63 9.52 12.03
C PRO A 140 7.47 10.15 12.84
N GLN A 141 6.49 9.33 13.19
CA GLN A 141 5.42 9.70 14.12
C GLN A 141 5.82 9.22 15.52
N GLU A 142 6.46 10.08 16.29
CA GLU A 142 6.87 9.85 17.68
C GLU A 142 5.86 10.52 18.63
N ILE A 143 5.74 10.01 19.87
CA ILE A 143 4.87 10.55 20.94
C ILE A 143 5.68 11.50 21.82
#